data_AF-A0AAV0P892-F1
#
_entry.id   AF-A0AAV0P892-F1
#
_cell.length_a   1.000
_cell.length_b   1.000
_cell.length_c   1.000
_cell.angle_alpha   90.00
_cell.angle_beta   90.00
_cell.angle_gamma   90.00
#
_symmetry.space_group_name_H-M   'P 1'
#
loop_
_entity.id
_entity.type
_entity.pdbx_description
1 polymer ?
#
loop_
_entity_poly.entity_id
_entity_poly.type
_entity_poly.pdbx_seq_one_letter_code
_entity_poly.pdbx_strand_id
1 'polypeptide(L)'
;MSPVPISQINTGHIDDVQELRKAKPTLVPERFVRDATERPTPCAVLDHDSYEVPIIDFSKLMKVDEDEGSWRAEILKLKRACQDWGFFQRNLSLLDQVVNHGIDLSLVEGIEEVAKEFFMLPLEEKQRYPMQKLDWCNMFALGVEPQFIRNPKLWPKNPPKFR
;
A
#
# COMPACT_ATOMS: atom_id res chain seq x y z
N MET A 1 18.29 -24.32 -17.36
CA MET A 1 17.45 -23.28 -17.99
C MET A 1 18.27 -22.03 -18.08
N SER A 2 18.55 -21.53 -19.29
CA SER A 2 19.29 -20.26 -19.45
C SER A 2 18.43 -19.12 -18.90
N PRO A 3 19.02 -18.15 -18.18
CA PRO A 3 18.26 -16.98 -17.74
C PRO A 3 17.73 -16.25 -18.97
N VAL A 4 16.42 -16.03 -18.99
CA VAL A 4 15.74 -15.20 -19.99
C VAL A 4 16.43 -13.83 -19.98
N PRO A 5 16.82 -13.28 -21.15
CA PRO A 5 17.37 -11.93 -21.19
C PRO A 5 16.32 -10.99 -20.61
N ILE A 6 16.64 -10.35 -19.50
CA ILE A 6 15.85 -9.23 -18.99
C ILE A 6 15.88 -8.21 -20.11
N SER A 7 14.78 -8.06 -20.85
CA SER A 7 14.61 -7.02 -21.84
C SER A 7 15.06 -5.71 -21.19
N GLN A 8 15.97 -4.99 -21.85
CA GLN A 8 16.43 -3.69 -21.39
C GLN A 8 15.20 -2.88 -21.00
N ILE A 9 15.08 -2.56 -19.71
CA ILE A 9 14.03 -1.65 -19.24
C ILE A 9 14.30 -0.38 -20.01
N ASN A 10 13.42 -0.06 -20.98
CA ASN A 10 13.46 1.21 -21.67
C ASN A 10 13.24 2.28 -20.61
N THR A 11 14.34 2.81 -20.08
CA THR A 11 14.38 4.01 -19.22
C THR A 11 14.10 5.24 -20.08
N GLY A 12 13.05 5.18 -20.89
CA GLY A 12 12.48 6.34 -21.56
C GLY A 12 11.86 7.27 -20.53
N HIS A 13 11.68 8.53 -20.90
CA HIS A 13 10.95 9.53 -20.13
C HIS A 13 9.67 8.90 -19.56
N ILE A 14 9.54 8.89 -18.23
CA ILE A 14 8.40 8.27 -17.59
C ILE A 14 7.36 9.34 -17.25
N ASP A 15 6.23 9.25 -17.95
CA ASP A 15 5.13 10.19 -17.81
C ASP A 15 4.48 10.07 -16.44
N ASP A 16 4.13 11.21 -15.86
CA ASP A 16 3.31 11.25 -14.65
C ASP A 16 1.90 10.74 -14.97
N VAL A 17 1.43 9.70 -14.27
CA VAL A 17 0.15 9.05 -14.57
C VAL A 17 -1.03 9.97 -14.31
N GLN A 18 -0.93 10.91 -13.35
CA GLN A 18 -1.96 11.92 -13.13
C GLN A 18 -2.05 12.90 -14.31
N GLU A 19 -0.91 13.29 -14.89
CA GLU A 19 -0.89 14.13 -16.08
C GLU A 19 -1.38 13.39 -17.32
N LEU A 20 -1.01 12.12 -17.49
CA LEU A 20 -1.57 11.26 -18.54
C LEU A 20 -3.08 11.19 -18.44
N ARG A 21 -3.64 11.03 -17.23
CA ARG A 21 -5.09 11.02 -17.02
C ARG A 21 -5.74 12.36 -17.37
N LYS A 22 -5.10 13.50 -17.03
CA LYS A 22 -5.62 14.84 -17.36
C LYS A 22 -5.77 15.06 -18.86
N ALA A 23 -4.88 14.47 -19.66
CA ALA A 23 -4.96 14.51 -21.12
C ALA A 23 -6.14 13.72 -21.71
N LYS A 24 -6.88 12.95 -20.88
CA LYS A 24 -8.04 12.12 -21.27
C LYS A 24 -7.77 11.24 -22.50
N PRO A 25 -6.71 10.41 -22.48
CA PRO A 25 -6.38 9.53 -23.59
C PRO A 25 -7.52 8.52 -23.80
N THR A 26 -7.79 8.21 -25.07
CA THR A 26 -8.79 7.20 -25.47
C THR A 26 -8.26 5.77 -25.30
N LEU A 27 -6.93 5.60 -25.25
CA LEU A 27 -6.25 4.31 -25.09
C LEU A 27 -5.22 4.39 -23.96
N VAL A 28 -5.08 3.30 -23.21
CA VAL A 28 -4.00 3.14 -22.25
C VAL A 28 -2.69 2.94 -23.02
N PRO A 29 -1.63 3.71 -22.75
CA PRO A 29 -0.32 3.51 -23.38
C PRO A 29 0.18 2.08 -23.19
N GLU A 30 0.75 1.50 -24.24
CA GLU A 30 1.16 0.09 -24.31
C GLU A 30 2.06 -0.33 -23.15
N ARG A 31 2.93 0.56 -22.67
CA ARG A 31 3.80 0.33 -21.50
C ARG A 31 3.08 -0.02 -20.19
N PHE A 32 1.79 0.29 -20.07
CA PHE A 32 0.96 -0.03 -18.90
C PHE A 32 0.01 -1.19 -19.15
N VAL A 33 -0.02 -1.71 -20.38
CA VAL A 33 -0.83 -2.86 -20.74
C VAL A 33 -0.09 -4.12 -20.31
N ARG A 34 -0.65 -4.82 -19.32
CA ARG A 34 -0.12 -6.09 -18.78
C ARG A 34 -0.11 -7.19 -19.82
N ASP A 35 0.78 -8.18 -19.70
CA ASP A 35 0.79 -9.34 -20.58
C ASP A 35 -0.52 -10.15 -20.49
N ALA A 36 -0.90 -10.82 -21.57
CA ALA A 36 -2.17 -11.54 -21.65
C ALA A 36 -2.32 -12.61 -20.54
N THR A 37 -1.22 -13.18 -20.06
CA THR A 37 -1.19 -14.17 -18.98
C THR A 37 -1.39 -13.57 -17.59
N GLU A 38 -1.16 -12.26 -17.41
CA GLU A 38 -1.37 -11.54 -16.14
C GLU A 38 -2.76 -10.92 -16.03
N ARG A 39 -3.53 -10.91 -17.13
CA ARG A 39 -4.87 -10.31 -17.16
C ARG A 39 -5.89 -11.27 -16.54
N PRO A 40 -6.86 -10.76 -15.75
CA PRO A 40 -7.92 -11.60 -15.22
C PRO A 40 -8.66 -12.34 -16.33
N THR A 41 -8.89 -13.64 -16.14
CA THR A 41 -9.72 -14.41 -17.08
C THR A 41 -11.19 -14.13 -16.76
N PRO A 42 -12.01 -13.63 -17.70
CA PRO A 42 -13.38 -13.18 -17.43
C PRO A 42 -14.36 -14.26 -16.91
N CYS A 43 -13.97 -15.54 -16.91
CA CYS A 43 -14.88 -16.67 -16.67
C CYS A 43 -14.56 -17.52 -15.43
N ALA A 44 -13.60 -17.15 -14.59
CA ALA A 44 -13.51 -17.78 -13.28
C ALA A 44 -14.56 -17.13 -12.37
N VAL A 45 -15.78 -17.70 -12.35
CA VAL A 45 -16.69 -17.54 -11.21
C VAL A 45 -15.97 -18.20 -10.04
N LEU A 46 -15.05 -17.46 -9.42
CA LEU A 46 -14.43 -17.87 -8.17
C LEU A 46 -15.59 -17.94 -7.18
N ASP A 47 -15.73 -19.11 -6.56
CA ASP A 47 -16.66 -19.34 -5.46
C ASP A 47 -16.32 -18.33 -4.35
N HIS A 48 -17.05 -17.21 -4.35
CA HIS A 48 -16.71 -16.00 -3.63
C HIS A 48 -16.74 -16.22 -2.10
N ASP A 49 -17.34 -17.34 -1.68
CA ASP A 49 -17.58 -17.74 -0.30
C ASP A 49 -16.42 -18.55 0.32
N SER A 50 -15.38 -18.92 -0.46
CA SER A 50 -14.34 -19.85 0.00
C SER A 50 -13.01 -19.22 0.42
N TYR A 51 -12.84 -17.91 0.24
CA TYR A 51 -11.57 -17.21 0.48
C TYR A 51 -11.75 -15.88 1.22
N GLU A 52 -12.34 -15.92 2.42
CA GLU A 52 -12.30 -14.76 3.32
C GLU A 52 -10.91 -14.62 3.95
N VAL A 53 -10.30 -13.44 3.76
CA VAL A 53 -9.01 -13.12 4.36
C VAL A 53 -9.13 -13.23 5.89
N PRO A 54 -8.25 -13.98 6.57
CA PRO A 54 -8.34 -14.17 8.01
C PRO A 54 -8.32 -12.84 8.74
N ILE A 55 -9.20 -12.68 9.72
CA ILE A 55 -9.28 -11.44 10.47
C ILE A 55 -8.76 -11.65 11.90
N ILE A 56 -7.66 -10.98 12.29
CA ILE A 56 -7.01 -11.15 13.61
C ILE A 56 -7.41 -10.02 14.57
N ASP A 57 -7.82 -10.39 15.77
CA ASP A 57 -8.15 -9.46 16.86
C ASP A 57 -6.95 -9.24 17.79
N PHE A 58 -6.32 -8.08 17.64
CA PHE A 58 -5.13 -7.73 18.42
C PHE A 58 -5.45 -7.43 19.89
N SER A 59 -6.69 -7.11 20.25
CA SER A 59 -7.05 -6.85 21.65
C SER A 59 -6.86 -8.10 22.51
N LYS A 60 -7.17 -9.28 21.95
CA LYS A 60 -6.96 -10.59 22.60
C LYS A 60 -5.49 -10.98 22.69
N LEU A 61 -4.64 -10.46 21.79
CA LEU A 61 -3.20 -10.70 21.83
C LEU A 61 -2.49 -9.88 22.92
N MET A 62 -3.05 -8.72 23.27
CA MET A 62 -2.48 -7.80 24.27
C MET A 62 -2.93 -8.10 25.72
N LYS A 63 -4.00 -8.88 25.91
CA LYS A 63 -4.62 -9.19 27.21
C LYS A 63 -4.29 -10.61 27.69
N VAL A 64 -3.01 -10.95 27.75
CA VAL A 64 -2.53 -12.31 28.08
C VAL A 64 -3.04 -12.78 29.44
N ASP A 65 -3.19 -11.87 30.40
CA ASP A 65 -3.49 -12.19 31.80
C ASP A 65 -5.00 -12.24 32.13
N GLU A 66 -5.87 -11.73 31.25
CA GLU A 66 -7.32 -11.65 31.51
C GLU A 66 -8.09 -12.88 31.01
N ASP A 67 -7.66 -13.47 29.89
CA ASP A 67 -8.29 -14.63 29.27
C ASP A 67 -7.27 -15.42 28.41
N GLU A 68 -6.56 -16.32 29.08
CA GLU A 68 -5.53 -17.18 28.45
C GLU A 68 -6.12 -18.04 27.33
N GLY A 69 -7.40 -18.43 27.42
CA GLY A 69 -8.10 -19.24 26.42
C GLY A 69 -8.34 -18.46 25.12
N SER A 70 -8.84 -17.24 25.24
CA SER A 70 -9.04 -16.32 24.12
C SER A 70 -7.72 -15.91 23.46
N TRP A 71 -6.69 -15.62 24.26
CA TRP A 71 -5.34 -15.34 23.75
C TRP A 71 -4.78 -16.55 22.97
N ARG A 72 -4.87 -17.76 23.53
CA ARG A 72 -4.39 -18.99 22.86
C ARG A 72 -5.13 -19.25 21.54
N ALA A 73 -6.43 -19.03 21.51
CA ALA A 73 -7.20 -19.19 20.28
C ALA A 73 -6.75 -18.19 19.19
N GLU A 74 -6.57 -16.92 19.57
CA GLU A 74 -6.22 -15.86 18.63
C GLU A 74 -4.77 -15.96 18.14
N ILE A 75 -3.81 -16.38 18.98
CA ILE A 75 -2.42 -16.61 18.55
C ILE A 75 -2.32 -17.81 17.59
N LEU A 76 -3.13 -18.86 17.79
CA LEU A 76 -3.21 -19.99 16.86
C LEU A 76 -3.84 -19.57 15.53
N LYS A 77 -4.84 -18.68 15.55
CA LYS A 77 -5.43 -18.09 14.36
C LYS A 77 -4.41 -17.26 13.58
N LEU A 78 -3.63 -16.42 14.27
CA LEU A 78 -2.54 -15.65 13.65
C LEU A 78 -1.50 -16.57 13.01
N LYS A 79 -1.09 -17.63 13.70
CA LYS A 79 -0.17 -18.63 13.14
C LYS A 79 -0.70 -19.23 11.84
N ARG A 80 -1.96 -19.67 11.82
CA ARG A 80 -2.60 -20.23 10.62
C ARG A 80 -2.67 -19.21 9.50
N ALA A 81 -3.03 -17.96 9.80
CA ALA A 81 -3.05 -16.90 8.80
C ALA A 81 -1.66 -16.67 8.17
N CYS A 82 -0.60 -16.65 8.97
CA CYS A 82 0.76 -16.53 8.45
C CYS A 82 1.19 -17.73 7.59
N GLN A 83 0.75 -18.96 7.94
CA GLN A 83 1.12 -20.19 7.24
C GLN A 83 0.35 -20.38 5.94
N ASP A 84 -0.96 -20.14 5.97
CA ASP A 84 -1.87 -20.49 4.88
C ASP A 84 -2.08 -19.31 3.92
N TRP A 85 -2.02 -18.07 4.43
CA TRP A 85 -2.29 -16.86 3.64
C TRP A 85 -1.07 -15.96 3.43
N GLY A 86 -0.20 -15.83 4.42
CA GLY A 86 0.87 -14.83 4.41
C GLY A 86 0.38 -13.38 4.52
N PHE A 87 -0.94 -13.18 4.62
CA PHE A 87 -1.61 -11.91 4.83
C PHE A 87 -2.87 -12.12 5.69
N PHE A 88 -3.28 -11.11 6.43
CA PHE A 88 -4.51 -11.12 7.21
C PHE A 88 -5.05 -9.71 7.32
N GLN A 89 -6.36 -9.61 7.44
CA GLN A 89 -7.00 -8.39 7.87
C GLN A 89 -6.93 -8.31 9.39
N ARG A 90 -7.01 -7.09 9.90
CA ARG A 90 -7.16 -6.85 11.33
C ARG A 90 -8.62 -6.52 11.59
N ASN A 91 -9.26 -7.23 12.53
CA ASN A 91 -10.70 -7.03 12.75
C ASN A 91 -10.84 -5.85 13.68
N LEU A 92 -11.55 -4.82 13.22
CA LEU A 92 -12.02 -3.71 14.04
C LEU A 92 -13.50 -3.49 13.68
N SER A 93 -14.37 -4.45 14.04
CA SER A 93 -15.79 -4.35 13.71
C SER A 93 -16.51 -3.36 14.62
N LEU A 94 -16.79 -2.21 14.00
CA LEU A 94 -18.06 -1.48 13.95
C LEU A 94 -18.71 -1.05 15.27
N LEU A 95 -18.77 0.28 15.40
CA LEU A 95 -19.46 1.09 16.40
C LEU A 95 -18.63 1.28 17.68
N ASP A 96 -18.01 2.46 17.71
CA ASP A 96 -17.21 3.04 18.77
C ASP A 96 -15.81 2.46 18.99
N GLN A 97 -14.83 3.35 18.78
CA GLN A 97 -13.41 3.24 19.12
C GLN A 97 -12.51 2.64 18.05
N VAL A 98 -12.21 3.51 17.07
CA VAL A 98 -10.96 3.50 16.32
C VAL A 98 -9.77 3.71 17.28
N VAL A 99 -9.37 2.72 18.07
CA VAL A 99 -8.07 2.73 18.79
C VAL A 99 -7.83 1.35 19.41
N ASN A 100 -6.79 0.66 18.95
CA ASN A 100 -5.94 -0.26 19.76
C ASN A 100 -4.75 -0.79 18.95
N HIS A 101 -4.20 0.03 18.04
CA HIS A 101 -2.82 -0.14 17.55
C HIS A 101 -1.87 0.82 18.27
N GLY A 102 -2.38 1.57 19.25
CA GLY A 102 -1.68 2.70 19.85
C GLY A 102 -1.51 3.90 18.92
N ILE A 103 -1.95 3.81 17.65
CA ILE A 103 -1.90 4.91 16.70
C ILE A 103 -3.27 5.59 16.69
N ASP A 104 -3.24 6.91 16.88
CA ASP A 104 -4.39 7.79 16.92
C ASP A 104 -5.03 7.93 15.52
N LEU A 105 -6.36 7.93 15.44
CA LEU A 105 -7.07 8.07 14.15
C LEU A 105 -6.77 9.40 13.47
N SER A 106 -6.72 10.49 14.23
CA SER A 106 -6.45 11.82 13.67
C SER A 106 -5.05 11.89 13.07
N LEU A 107 -4.10 11.08 13.57
CA LEU A 107 -2.79 10.93 12.95
C LEU A 107 -2.89 10.24 11.58
N VAL A 108 -3.67 9.16 11.47
CA VAL A 108 -3.87 8.44 10.19
C VAL A 108 -4.57 9.34 9.17
N GLU A 109 -5.63 10.03 9.58
CA GLU A 109 -6.34 11.00 8.75
C GLU A 109 -5.42 12.16 8.32
N GLY A 110 -4.59 12.66 9.24
CA GLY A 110 -3.60 13.70 8.93
C GLY A 110 -2.54 13.25 7.94
N ILE A 111 -2.05 12.00 8.04
CA ILE A 111 -1.12 11.42 7.06
C ILE A 111 -1.79 11.34 5.68
N GLU A 112 -3.05 10.90 5.62
CA GLU A 112 -3.80 10.81 4.37
C GLU A 112 -4.03 12.21 3.74
N GLU A 113 -4.40 13.20 4.55
CA GLU A 113 -4.62 14.58 4.10
C GLU A 113 -3.34 15.19 3.52
N VAL A 114 -2.23 15.10 4.25
CA VAL A 114 -0.92 15.61 3.83
C VAL A 114 -0.43 14.92 2.56
N ALA A 115 -0.64 13.61 2.42
CA ALA A 115 -0.30 12.88 1.21
C ALA A 115 -1.14 13.36 0.01
N LYS A 116 -2.45 13.55 0.19
CA LYS A 116 -3.34 14.12 -0.84
C LYS A 116 -2.87 15.50 -1.28
N GLU A 117 -2.61 16.40 -0.33
CA GLU A 117 -2.11 17.74 -0.61
C GLU A 117 -0.83 17.72 -1.43
N PHE A 118 0.15 16.88 -1.06
CA PHE A 118 1.39 16.72 -1.81
C PHE A 118 1.15 16.28 -3.26
N PHE A 119 0.31 15.25 -3.49
CA PHE A 119 0.06 14.76 -4.85
C PHE A 119 -0.80 15.73 -5.70
N MET A 120 -1.50 16.66 -5.06
CA MET A 120 -2.26 17.73 -5.73
C MET A 120 -1.40 18.95 -6.09
N LEU A 121 -0.13 19.03 -5.65
CA LEU A 121 0.80 20.08 -6.05
C LEU A 121 1.08 20.06 -7.57
N PRO A 122 1.53 21.19 -8.15
CA PRO A 122 1.98 21.25 -9.55
C PRO A 122 3.07 20.22 -9.86
N LEU A 123 3.12 19.77 -11.11
CA LEU A 123 4.08 18.75 -11.56
C LEU A 123 5.52 19.19 -11.30
N GLU A 124 5.82 20.47 -11.49
CA GLU A 124 7.14 21.07 -11.32
C GLU A 124 7.63 21.00 -9.86
N GLU A 125 6.70 21.00 -8.90
CA GLU A 125 7.04 20.79 -7.49
C GLU A 125 7.28 19.32 -7.19
N LYS A 126 6.46 18.42 -7.74
CA LYS A 126 6.56 16.97 -7.53
C LYS A 126 7.79 16.36 -8.20
N GLN A 127 8.18 16.85 -9.37
CA GLN A 127 9.36 16.39 -10.13
C GLN A 127 10.70 16.72 -9.45
N ARG A 128 10.69 17.55 -8.40
CA ARG A 128 11.89 17.78 -7.57
C ARG A 128 12.29 16.55 -6.76
N TYR A 129 11.39 15.58 -6.64
CA TYR A 129 11.60 14.35 -5.89
C TYR A 129 11.67 13.14 -6.82
N PRO A 130 12.51 12.14 -6.50
CA PRO A 130 12.57 10.90 -7.28
C PRO A 130 11.27 10.12 -7.10
N MET A 131 10.45 10.07 -8.16
CA MET A 131 9.22 9.28 -8.20
C MET A 131 9.46 8.00 -9.01
N GLN A 132 9.06 6.86 -8.45
CA GLN A 132 8.98 5.62 -9.21
C GLN A 132 7.67 5.59 -9.99
N LYS A 133 7.74 5.12 -11.23
CA LYS A 133 6.65 5.17 -12.19
C LYS A 133 6.62 3.90 -13.05
N LEU A 134 6.61 2.74 -12.39
CA LEU A 134 6.65 1.44 -13.07
C LEU A 134 5.25 0.88 -13.35
N ASP A 135 4.27 1.30 -12.57
CA ASP A 135 2.87 0.89 -12.69
C ASP A 135 1.97 2.07 -13.08
N TRP A 136 0.67 1.81 -13.28
CA TRP A 136 -0.36 2.85 -13.43
C TRP A 136 -0.61 3.59 -12.10
N CYS A 137 0.46 4.07 -11.48
CA CYS A 137 0.49 4.85 -10.26
C CYS A 137 1.71 5.78 -10.25
N ASN A 138 1.60 6.88 -9.50
CA ASN A 138 2.76 7.67 -9.11
C ASN A 138 3.15 7.24 -7.69
N MET A 139 4.40 6.85 -7.48
CA MET A 139 4.89 6.46 -6.15
C MET A 139 5.94 7.44 -5.62
N PHE A 140 5.74 7.87 -4.39
CA PHE A 140 6.71 8.63 -3.60
C PHE A 140 7.10 7.82 -2.36
N ALA A 141 8.39 7.58 -2.19
CA ALA A 141 8.91 6.72 -1.11
C ALA A 141 9.98 7.46 -0.31
N LEU A 142 9.90 7.32 1.02
CA LEU A 142 10.84 7.91 1.96
C LEU A 142 11.36 6.84 2.93
N GLY A 143 12.66 6.86 3.17
CA GLY A 143 13.25 6.14 4.30
C GLY A 143 12.86 6.83 5.61
N VAL A 144 12.13 6.14 6.48
CA VAL A 144 11.67 6.66 7.78
C VAL A 144 12.47 6.07 8.93
N GLU A 145 12.74 4.77 8.96
CA GLU A 145 13.57 4.14 10.00
C GLU A 145 14.52 3.12 9.39
N PRO A 146 15.74 2.94 9.93
CA PRO A 146 16.34 3.67 11.08
C PRO A 146 16.76 5.12 10.74
N GLN A 147 16.97 5.99 11.73
CA GLN A 147 17.29 7.42 11.49
C GLN A 147 18.39 7.70 10.45
N PHE A 148 19.44 6.86 10.35
CA PHE A 148 20.55 7.08 9.41
C PHE A 148 20.16 6.91 7.93
N ILE A 149 19.02 6.28 7.60
CA ILE A 149 18.51 6.23 6.22
C ILE A 149 17.65 7.44 5.86
N ARG A 150 17.26 8.26 6.85
CA ARG A 150 16.48 9.49 6.59
C ARG A 150 17.37 10.48 5.87
N ASN A 151 16.93 10.96 4.70
CA ASN A 151 17.58 12.04 3.98
C ASN A 151 16.68 13.27 3.95
N PRO A 152 16.85 14.26 4.86
CA PRO A 152 15.96 15.42 4.98
C PRO A 152 15.85 16.30 3.72
N LYS A 153 16.78 16.15 2.77
CA LYS A 153 16.73 16.85 1.48
C LYS A 153 15.65 16.28 0.55
N LEU A 154 15.30 15.01 0.71
CA LEU A 154 14.25 14.33 -0.06
C LEU A 154 12.86 14.50 0.56
N TRP A 155 12.76 15.03 1.78
CA TRP A 155 11.48 15.25 2.44
C TRP A 155 10.79 16.51 1.88
N PRO A 156 9.52 16.42 1.45
CA PRO A 156 8.77 17.57 0.98
C PRO A 156 8.77 18.72 1.99
N LYS A 157 8.83 19.94 1.47
CA LYS A 157 8.64 21.17 2.26
C LYS A 157 7.20 21.69 2.19
N ASN A 158 6.49 21.28 1.14
CA ASN A 158 5.08 21.55 0.91
C ASN A 158 4.37 20.18 0.79
N PRO A 159 3.24 19.99 1.47
CA PRO A 159 2.65 20.88 2.48
C PRO A 159 3.51 21.03 3.74
N PRO A 160 3.39 22.13 4.53
CA PRO A 160 4.22 22.37 5.71
C PRO A 160 4.10 21.27 6.79
N LYS A 161 2.94 20.63 6.89
CA LYS A 161 2.67 19.52 7.82
C LYS A 161 3.27 18.17 7.38
N PHE A 162 4.02 18.12 6.27
CA PHE A 162 4.60 16.88 5.77
C PHE A 162 5.70 16.32 6.68
N ARG A 163 6.40 17.18 7.42
CA ARG A 163 7.58 16.82 8.22
C ARG A 163 7.27 16.66 9.69
#